data_AF-X1VUH3-F1
#
_entry.id   AF-X1VUH3-F1
#
_cell.length_a   1.000
_cell.length_b   1.000
_cell.length_c   1.000
_cell.angle_alpha   90.00
_cell.angle_beta   90.00
_cell.angle_gamma   90.00
#
_symmetry.space_group_name_H-M   'P 1'
#
loop_
_entity.id
_entity.type
_entity.pdbx_description
1 polymer ?
#
loop_
_entity_poly.entity_id
_entity_poly.type
_entity_poly.pdbx_seq_one_letter_code
_entity_poly.pdbx_strand_id
1 'polypeptide(L)'
;AFLQVYDNWGGQITQKDLLGIQQLKIAPKIKKYLCRGLFTVSLLPNGDLRLCGCRFKKTLKDELVVGNIRKDSIKKVISSQKYKNILKNFYKGKLPEVCKDCSFYRARIG
;
A
#
# COMPACT_ATOMS: atom_id res chain seq x y z
N ALA A 1 -2.91 -11.16 -26.78
CA ALA A 1 -1.73 -11.74 -26.11
C ALA A 1 -2.00 -11.83 -24.62
N PHE A 2 -1.83 -13.00 -24.00
CA PHE A 2 -1.94 -13.12 -22.54
C PHE A 2 -0.75 -12.43 -21.87
N LEU A 3 -1.01 -11.69 -20.79
CA LEU A 3 0.06 -11.13 -19.97
C LEU A 3 0.89 -12.29 -19.42
N GLN A 4 2.21 -12.24 -19.61
CA GLN A 4 3.13 -13.21 -18.99
C GLN A 4 3.57 -12.76 -17.59
N VAL A 5 3.40 -11.47 -17.26
CA VAL A 5 3.85 -10.85 -16.01
C VAL A 5 2.66 -10.39 -15.18
N TYR A 6 2.53 -10.94 -13.98
CA TYR A 6 1.39 -10.74 -13.08
C TYR A 6 1.78 -9.94 -11.84
N ASP A 7 0.83 -9.23 -11.25
CA ASP A 7 1.08 -8.52 -10.01
C ASP A 7 1.19 -9.50 -8.82
N ASN A 8 2.06 -9.21 -7.85
CA ASN A 8 2.27 -10.07 -6.69
C ASN A 8 1.29 -9.83 -5.53
N TRP A 9 0.31 -8.94 -5.72
CA TRP A 9 -0.68 -8.52 -4.74
C TRP A 9 -0.08 -8.11 -3.40
N GLY A 10 1.04 -7.36 -3.44
CA GLY A 10 1.73 -6.95 -2.21
C GLY A 10 2.58 -8.07 -1.62
N GLY A 11 2.94 -9.07 -2.43
CA GLY A 11 3.65 -10.28 -2.03
C GLY A 11 2.76 -11.33 -1.39
N GLN A 12 1.45 -11.29 -1.61
CA GLN A 12 0.55 -12.40 -1.25
C GLN A 12 0.58 -13.53 -2.28
N ILE A 13 0.78 -13.17 -3.55
CA ILE A 13 0.95 -14.14 -4.63
C ILE A 13 2.44 -14.38 -4.81
N THR A 14 2.81 -15.65 -4.84
CA THR A 14 4.16 -16.17 -5.01
C THR A 14 4.28 -16.95 -6.32
N GLN A 15 5.50 -17.29 -6.72
CA GLN A 15 5.71 -18.07 -7.95
C GLN A 15 5.03 -19.46 -7.91
N LYS A 16 4.77 -19.99 -6.71
CA LYS A 16 4.08 -21.27 -6.52
C LYS A 16 2.59 -21.21 -6.90
N ASP A 17 2.03 -20.01 -6.92
CA ASP A 17 0.62 -19.77 -7.26
C ASP A 17 0.43 -19.58 -8.78
N LEU A 18 1.52 -19.57 -9.56
CA LEU A 18 1.52 -19.36 -11.01
C LEU A 18 1.72 -20.66 -11.79
N LEU A 19 1.24 -20.68 -13.03
CA LEU A 19 1.31 -21.86 -13.91
C LEU A 19 2.38 -21.69 -14.99
N GLY A 20 3.14 -22.76 -15.24
CA GLY A 20 4.07 -22.86 -16.36
C GLY A 20 5.05 -21.69 -16.44
N ILE A 21 4.98 -20.93 -17.54
CA ILE A 21 5.91 -19.82 -17.84
C ILE A 21 5.46 -18.45 -17.28
N GLN A 22 4.37 -18.39 -16.52
CA GLN A 22 3.90 -17.14 -15.92
C GLN A 22 4.92 -16.62 -14.88
N GLN A 23 5.13 -15.32 -14.86
CA GLN A 23 6.09 -14.66 -13.98
C GLN A 23 5.44 -13.58 -13.12
N LEU A 24 6.00 -13.34 -11.94
CA LEU A 24 5.60 -12.19 -11.13
C LEU A 24 6.35 -10.92 -11.52
N LYS A 25 5.64 -9.81 -11.48
CA LYS A 25 6.19 -8.47 -11.58
C LYS A 25 7.11 -8.23 -10.38
N ILE A 26 8.36 -7.92 -10.68
CA ILE A 26 9.36 -7.62 -9.65
C ILE A 26 9.04 -6.25 -9.03
N ALA A 27 8.89 -6.24 -7.70
CA ALA A 27 8.73 -4.99 -6.96
C ALA A 27 10.05 -4.20 -6.96
N PRO A 28 10.03 -2.87 -7.13
CA PRO A 28 11.24 -2.06 -7.05
C PRO A 28 11.90 -2.22 -5.67
N LYS A 29 13.17 -2.62 -5.66
CA LYS A 29 13.96 -2.79 -4.43
C LYS A 29 14.15 -1.47 -3.68
N ILE A 30 14.23 -0.37 -4.41
CA ILE A 30 14.41 0.98 -3.85
C ILE A 30 13.16 1.81 -4.14
N LYS A 31 12.55 2.36 -3.08
CA LYS A 31 11.33 3.19 -3.13
C LYS A 31 11.65 4.59 -2.63
N LYS A 32 12.36 5.37 -3.46
CA LYS A 32 12.84 6.72 -3.13
C LYS A 32 11.72 7.76 -2.96
N TYR A 33 10.64 7.63 -3.72
CA TYR A 33 9.54 8.59 -3.75
C TYR A 33 8.29 8.03 -3.11
N LEU A 34 7.43 8.89 -2.56
CA LEU A 34 6.16 8.43 -1.99
C LEU A 34 5.33 7.70 -3.05
N CYS A 35 4.67 6.62 -2.65
CA CYS A 35 3.69 5.96 -3.50
C CYS A 35 2.45 6.86 -3.66
N ARG A 36 1.93 7.01 -4.88
CA ARG A 36 0.66 7.73 -5.15
C ARG A 36 -0.49 7.22 -4.27
N GLY A 37 -0.52 5.92 -3.97
CA GLY A 37 -1.56 5.30 -3.15
C GLY A 37 -1.63 5.81 -1.71
N LEU A 38 -0.55 6.40 -1.17
CA LEU A 38 -0.55 6.99 0.17
C LEU A 38 -1.41 8.26 0.26
N PHE A 39 -1.76 8.86 -0.87
CA PHE A 39 -2.62 10.05 -0.94
C PHE A 39 -4.08 9.70 -1.25
N THR A 40 -4.41 8.42 -1.35
CA THR A 40 -5.78 7.92 -1.50
C THR A 40 -6.21 7.31 -0.18
N VAL A 41 -7.34 7.78 0.35
CA VAL A 41 -7.97 7.20 1.54
C VAL A 41 -9.08 6.25 1.13
N SER A 42 -9.11 5.08 1.74
CA SER A 42 -10.15 4.07 1.62
C SER A 42 -10.88 3.94 2.94
N LEU A 43 -12.22 3.91 2.88
CA LEU A 43 -13.08 3.66 4.04
C LEU A 43 -13.36 2.16 4.13
N LEU A 44 -13.02 1.54 5.24
CA LEU A 44 -13.30 0.14 5.53
C LEU A 44 -14.71 -0.03 6.11
N PRO A 45 -15.34 -1.23 6.01
CA PRO A 45 -16.71 -1.45 6.48
C PRO A 45 -16.95 -1.11 7.97
N ASN A 46 -15.92 -1.22 8.81
CA ASN A 46 -15.99 -0.89 10.24
C ASN A 46 -15.79 0.61 10.54
N GLY A 47 -15.62 1.45 9.52
CA GLY A 47 -15.38 2.88 9.64
C GLY A 47 -13.91 3.28 9.70
N ASP A 48 -12.97 2.32 9.65
CA ASP A 48 -11.55 2.64 9.63
C ASP A 48 -11.18 3.35 8.31
N LEU A 49 -10.40 4.41 8.40
CA LEU A 49 -9.80 5.08 7.26
C LEU A 49 -8.39 4.53 7.07
N ARG A 50 -8.13 3.97 5.89
CA ARG A 50 -6.87 3.35 5.52
C ARG A 50 -6.27 4.04 4.30
N LEU A 51 -4.97 4.29 4.30
CA LEU A 51 -4.25 4.73 3.12
C LEU A 51 -4.08 3.59 2.14
N CYS A 52 -4.18 3.87 0.83
CA CYS A 52 -4.07 2.89 -0.24
C CYS A 52 -5.13 1.78 -0.16
N GLY A 53 -6.07 1.75 -1.09
CA GLY A 53 -7.01 0.63 -1.23
C GLY A 53 -6.42 -0.58 -1.97
N CYS A 54 -5.25 -0.44 -2.60
CA CYS A 54 -4.80 -1.37 -3.63
C CYS A 54 -4.23 -2.69 -3.09
N ARG A 55 -3.63 -2.68 -1.89
CA ARG A 55 -2.80 -3.78 -1.39
C ARG A 55 -2.97 -3.96 0.10
N PHE A 56 -2.95 -5.21 0.55
CA PHE A 56 -2.90 -5.65 1.94
C PHE A 56 -2.12 -6.97 2.00
N LYS A 57 -1.62 -7.32 3.19
CA LYS A 57 -1.01 -8.65 3.42
C LYS A 57 -2.09 -9.55 4.05
N LYS A 58 -2.04 -9.80 5.35
CA LYS A 58 -3.01 -10.70 6.00
C LYS A 58 -4.39 -10.05 6.20
N THR A 59 -4.43 -8.77 6.51
CA THR A 59 -5.66 -8.06 6.85
C THR A 59 -5.58 -6.60 6.38
N LEU A 60 -6.75 -5.95 6.26
CA LEU A 60 -6.85 -4.51 6.01
C LEU A 60 -6.57 -3.67 7.28
N LYS A 61 -6.51 -4.28 8.47
CA LYS A 61 -6.08 -3.64 9.71
C LYS A 61 -4.57 -3.71 9.84
N ASP A 62 -3.88 -2.82 9.14
CA ASP A 62 -2.43 -2.73 9.15
C ASP A 62 -1.95 -1.29 9.42
N GLU A 63 -0.64 -1.06 9.26
CA GLU A 63 0.01 0.22 9.52
C GLU A 63 -0.57 1.38 8.70
N LEU A 64 -1.28 1.10 7.60
CA LEU A 64 -1.89 2.12 6.75
C LEU A 64 -3.24 2.61 7.30
N VAL A 65 -3.82 1.99 8.33
CA VAL A 65 -5.01 2.52 8.99
C VAL A 65 -4.65 3.78 9.77
N VAL A 66 -5.19 4.93 9.40
CA VAL A 66 -4.83 6.25 9.94
C VAL A 66 -5.87 6.85 10.88
N GLY A 67 -7.09 6.30 10.95
CA GLY A 67 -8.14 6.78 11.85
C GLY A 67 -9.46 6.03 11.67
N ASN A 68 -10.54 6.52 12.25
CA ASN A 68 -11.88 5.96 12.10
C ASN A 68 -12.94 7.09 12.08
N ILE A 69 -13.89 7.02 11.14
CA ILE A 69 -14.90 8.07 10.92
C ILE A 69 -15.89 8.24 12.08
N ARG A 70 -16.01 7.25 12.96
CA ARG A 70 -16.85 7.32 14.16
C ARG A 70 -16.21 8.16 15.26
N LYS A 71 -14.92 8.49 15.14
CA LYS A 71 -14.15 9.26 16.13
C LYS A 71 -13.78 10.65 15.63
N ASP A 72 -13.36 10.74 14.37
CA ASP A 72 -12.83 11.97 13.78
C ASP A 72 -13.35 12.15 12.35
N SER A 73 -13.45 13.40 11.90
CA SER A 73 -13.74 13.69 10.49
C SER A 73 -12.60 13.24 9.58
N ILE A 74 -12.91 12.90 8.32
CA ILE A 74 -11.90 12.53 7.32
C ILE A 74 -10.82 13.61 7.21
N LYS A 75 -11.21 14.91 7.22
CA LYS A 75 -10.29 16.05 7.19
C LYS A 75 -9.29 16.04 8.36
N LYS A 76 -9.73 15.68 9.56
CA LYS A 76 -8.86 15.57 10.73
C LYS A 76 -7.93 14.36 10.63
N VAL A 77 -8.42 13.24 10.11
CA VAL A 77 -7.60 12.03 9.93
C VAL A 77 -6.49 12.23 8.89
N ILE A 78 -6.76 12.87 7.74
CA ILE A 78 -5.75 13.14 6.71
C ILE A 78 -4.77 14.25 7.08
N SER A 79 -5.04 15.00 8.15
CA SER A 79 -4.11 15.99 8.71
C SER A 79 -3.43 15.51 10.00
N SER A 80 -3.75 14.29 10.44
CA SER A 80 -3.25 13.70 11.69
C SER A 80 -1.74 13.48 11.69
N GLN A 81 -1.16 13.44 12.89
CA GLN A 81 0.26 13.11 13.04
C GLN A 81 0.57 11.68 12.57
N LYS A 82 -0.38 10.75 12.69
CA LYS A 82 -0.22 9.38 12.20
C LYS A 82 -0.03 9.34 10.69
N TYR A 83 -0.88 10.05 9.93
CA TYR A 83 -0.73 10.20 8.48
C TYR A 83 0.64 10.80 8.11
N LYS A 84 1.00 11.93 8.73
CA LYS A 84 2.28 12.62 8.49
C LYS A 84 3.49 11.73 8.80
N ASN A 85 3.41 10.93 9.86
CA ASN A 85 4.48 10.01 10.25
C ASN A 85 4.70 8.89 9.23
N ILE A 86 3.64 8.35 8.61
CA ILE A 86 3.77 7.36 7.53
C ILE A 86 4.55 7.97 6.36
N LEU A 87 4.21 9.18 5.93
CA LEU A 87 4.92 9.86 4.84
C LEU A 87 6.39 10.12 5.19
N LYS A 88 6.66 10.65 6.40
CA LYS A 88 8.02 10.91 6.89
C LYS A 88 8.87 9.64 6.98
N ASN A 89 8.29 8.55 7.48
CA ASN A 89 8.96 7.26 7.62
C ASN A 89 9.28 6.66 6.25
N PHE A 90 8.41 6.83 5.26
CA PHE A 90 8.66 6.38 3.90
C PHE A 90 9.95 6.98 3.33
N TYR A 91 10.18 8.29 3.48
CA TYR A 91 11.42 8.94 3.04
C TYR A 91 12.67 8.44 3.77
N LYS A 92 12.51 7.91 4.99
CA LYS A 92 13.60 7.29 5.77
C LYS A 92 13.82 5.81 5.42
N GLY A 93 13.16 5.28 4.40
CA GLY A 93 13.18 3.86 4.06
C GLY A 93 12.41 2.97 5.04
N LYS A 94 11.70 3.54 6.02
CA LYS A 94 10.85 2.82 6.96
C LYS A 94 9.47 2.65 6.34
N LEU A 95 9.37 1.67 5.44
CA LEU A 95 8.16 1.36 4.70
C LEU A 95 7.18 0.53 5.54
N PRO A 96 5.86 0.77 5.44
CA PRO A 96 4.85 -0.17 5.91
C PRO A 96 5.07 -1.56 5.28
N GLU A 97 4.77 -2.61 6.02
CA GLU A 97 5.07 -4.00 5.64
C GLU A 97 4.45 -4.37 4.28
N VAL A 98 3.18 -4.00 4.08
CA VAL A 98 2.48 -4.18 2.79
C VAL A 98 3.16 -3.45 1.62
N CYS A 99 3.90 -2.37 1.91
CA CYS A 99 4.59 -1.60 0.90
C CYS A 99 5.94 -2.19 0.51
N LYS A 100 6.59 -3.05 1.31
CA LYS A 100 7.95 -3.56 1.04
C LYS A 100 8.03 -4.34 -0.27
N ASP A 101 7.14 -5.31 -0.46
CA ASP A 101 7.13 -6.17 -1.65
C ASP A 101 6.10 -5.73 -2.71
N CYS A 102 5.48 -4.57 -2.56
CA CYS A 102 4.41 -4.16 -3.48
C CYS A 102 4.92 -3.94 -4.92
N SER A 103 4.50 -4.80 -5.87
CA SER A 103 4.75 -4.64 -7.31
C SER A 103 3.88 -3.56 -7.98
N PHE A 104 2.87 -3.08 -7.25
CA PHE A 104 1.99 -1.97 -7.65
C PHE A 104 2.45 -0.61 -7.11
N TYR A 105 3.69 -0.52 -6.61
CA TYR A 105 4.27 0.75 -6.22
C TYR A 105 4.32 1.70 -7.43
N ARG A 106 3.69 2.86 -7.28
CA ARG A 106 3.64 3.93 -8.28
C ARG A 106 4.26 5.16 -7.67
N ALA A 107 5.50 5.44 -8.04
CA ALA A 107 6.20 6.64 -7.58
C ALA A 107 5.37 7.89 -7.92
N ARG A 108 5.17 8.76 -6.93
CA ARG A 108 4.73 10.12 -7.14
C ARG A 108 5.97 10.95 -7.42
N ILE A 109 6.26 11.10 -8.71
CA ILE A 109 7.26 12.01 -9.24
C ILE A 109 6.47 13.27 -9.61
N GLY A 110 6.64 14.32 -8.84
CA GLY A 110 5.82 15.54 -8.86
C GLY A 110 6.18 16.39 -7.67
#